data_AF-A0A1I0TU95-F1
#
_entry.id   AF-A0A1I0TU95-F1
#
_cell.length_a   1.000
_cell.length_b   1.000
_cell.length_c   1.000
_cell.angle_alpha   90.00
_cell.angle_beta   90.00
_cell.angle_gamma   90.00
#
_symmetry.space_group_name_H-M   'P 1'
#
loop_
_entity.id
_entity.type
_entity.pdbx_description
1 polymer ?
#
loop_
_entity_poly.entity_id
_entity_poly.type
_entity_poly.pdbx_seq_one_letter_code
_entity_poly.pdbx_strand_id
1 'polypeptide(L)'
;MYEGLLEIFEKYGYYRESLRSLTLKGKDGAEQIANILAAFRKEPPKEIAGVEVVAIEDYLISKRTIVATGEEQTIDLPRSNVLKYHLANGSWFCLRPSGTEPKAKFYFGVRGTSLQESEELVAALENAVMAIVHQIVNV
;
A
#
# COMPACT_ATOMS: atom_id res chain seq x y z
N MET A 1 -24.38 19.10 -4.07
CA MET A 1 -23.45 17.98 -4.37
C MET A 1 -22.22 18.01 -3.46
N TYR A 2 -21.60 19.17 -3.24
CA TYR A 2 -20.49 19.34 -2.29
C TYR A 2 -20.91 19.13 -0.81
N GLU A 3 -22.04 19.71 -0.39
CA GLU A 3 -22.55 19.59 0.99
C GLU A 3 -22.90 18.14 1.37
N GLY A 4 -23.60 17.41 0.51
CA GLY A 4 -23.92 15.99 0.75
C GLY A 4 -22.68 15.07 0.79
N LEU A 5 -21.57 15.46 0.16
CA LEU A 5 -20.31 14.72 0.27
C LEU A 5 -19.62 14.99 1.62
N LEU A 6 -19.68 16.23 2.10
CA LEU A 6 -19.16 16.62 3.41
C LEU A 6 -19.95 15.96 4.56
N GLU A 7 -21.27 15.87 4.46
CA GLU A 7 -22.11 15.16 5.45
C GLU A 7 -21.77 13.66 5.55
N ILE A 8 -21.40 13.02 4.44
CA ILE A 8 -20.94 11.62 4.43
C ILE A 8 -19.57 11.49 5.10
N PHE A 9 -18.65 12.43 4.86
CA PHE A 9 -17.34 12.43 5.51
C PHE A 9 -17.45 12.68 7.02
N GLU A 10 -18.31 13.60 7.45
CA GLU A 10 -18.58 13.82 8.87
C GLU A 10 -19.18 12.57 9.53
N LYS A 11 -20.03 11.83 8.81
CA LYS A 11 -20.70 10.63 9.34
C LYS A 11 -19.83 9.37 9.34
N TYR A 12 -18.95 9.18 8.35
CA TYR A 12 -18.22 7.92 8.16
C TYR A 12 -16.68 8.04 8.24
N GLY A 13 -16.15 9.26 8.31
CA GLY A 13 -14.72 9.58 8.33
C GLY A 13 -14.22 10.14 6.99
N TYR A 14 -13.14 10.91 7.02
CA TYR A 14 -12.54 11.54 5.84
C TYR A 14 -11.58 10.56 5.19
N TYR A 15 -12.07 9.80 4.20
CA TYR A 15 -11.24 8.88 3.43
C TYR A 15 -10.57 9.60 2.28
N ARG A 16 -9.27 9.34 2.10
CA ARG A 16 -8.54 9.79 0.93
C ARG A 16 -7.74 8.65 0.34
N GLU A 17 -7.83 8.52 -0.98
CA GLU A 17 -7.08 7.54 -1.75
C GLU A 17 -6.14 8.23 -2.72
N SER A 18 -5.05 7.54 -3.05
CA SER A 18 -4.11 8.00 -4.04
C SER A 18 -3.38 6.86 -4.75
N LEU A 19 -2.74 7.20 -5.86
CA LEU A 19 -2.02 6.27 -6.72
C LEU A 19 -0.68 6.86 -7.13
N ARG A 20 0.41 6.14 -6.84
CA ARG A 20 1.73 6.36 -7.42
C ARG A 20 2.06 5.26 -8.42
N SER A 21 2.78 5.63 -9.47
CA SER A 21 3.25 4.67 -10.47
C SER A 21 4.73 4.91 -10.73
N LEU A 22 5.52 3.83 -10.72
CA LEU A 22 6.92 3.83 -11.06
C LEU A 22 7.09 3.08 -12.38
N THR A 23 7.61 3.76 -13.42
CA THR A 23 7.93 3.11 -14.70
C THR A 23 9.44 2.95 -14.78
N LEU A 24 9.91 1.71 -14.86
CA LEU A 24 11.33 1.39 -14.99
C LEU A 24 11.60 1.00 -16.45
N LYS A 25 12.43 1.80 -17.12
CA LYS A 25 12.76 1.61 -18.54
C LYS A 25 14.02 0.76 -18.68
N GLY A 26 14.16 0.10 -19.82
CA GLY A 26 15.30 -0.77 -20.12
C GLY A 26 14.92 -2.25 -20.07
N LYS A 27 15.89 -3.11 -20.42
CA LYS A 27 15.68 -4.57 -20.48
C LYS A 27 15.32 -5.16 -19.11
N ASP A 28 15.81 -4.55 -18.04
CA ASP A 28 15.72 -5.10 -16.68
C ASP A 28 14.59 -4.47 -15.86
N GLY A 29 13.76 -3.61 -16.46
CA GLY A 29 12.70 -2.89 -15.72
C GLY A 29 11.67 -3.81 -15.08
N ALA A 30 11.31 -4.92 -15.74
CA ALA A 30 10.41 -5.93 -15.18
C ALA A 30 11.05 -6.68 -14.00
N GLU A 31 12.35 -6.95 -14.07
CA GLU A 31 13.10 -7.62 -13.00
C GLU A 31 13.22 -6.71 -11.77
N GLN A 32 13.53 -5.43 -11.95
CA GLN A 32 13.56 -4.46 -10.85
C GLN A 32 12.20 -4.37 -10.15
N ILE A 33 11.09 -4.39 -10.91
CA ILE A 33 9.74 -4.42 -10.32
C ILE A 33 9.49 -5.70 -9.54
N ALA A 34 9.92 -6.86 -10.05
CA ALA A 34 9.84 -8.11 -9.32
C ALA A 34 10.66 -8.06 -8.02
N ASN A 35 11.84 -7.45 -8.05
CA ASN A 35 12.72 -7.25 -6.90
C ASN A 35 12.07 -6.36 -5.82
N ILE A 36 11.38 -5.29 -6.21
CA ILE A 36 10.61 -4.45 -5.26
C ILE A 36 9.60 -5.32 -4.50
N LEU A 37 8.76 -6.07 -5.21
CA LEU A 37 7.74 -6.91 -4.54
C LEU A 37 8.37 -8.04 -3.72
N ALA A 38 9.47 -8.63 -4.18
CA ALA A 38 10.19 -9.65 -3.45
C ALA A 38 10.80 -9.09 -2.16
N ALA A 39 11.37 -7.89 -2.18
CA ALA A 39 11.91 -7.20 -1.01
C ALA A 39 10.81 -6.94 0.03
N PHE A 40 9.67 -6.38 -0.40
CA PHE A 40 8.51 -6.16 0.49
C PHE A 40 7.96 -7.46 1.09
N ARG A 41 8.00 -8.58 0.35
CA ARG A 41 7.63 -9.92 0.90
C ARG A 41 8.63 -10.45 1.91
N LYS A 42 9.92 -10.34 1.60
CA LYS A 42 11.01 -10.93 2.38
C LYS A 42 11.21 -10.16 3.68
N GLU A 43 11.16 -8.83 3.60
CA GLU A 43 11.43 -7.91 4.70
C GLU A 43 10.26 -6.91 4.78
N PRO A 44 9.07 -7.35 5.24
CA PRO A 44 7.93 -6.47 5.35
C PRO A 44 8.20 -5.38 6.39
N PRO A 45 7.81 -4.12 6.11
CA PRO A 45 7.93 -3.06 7.10
C PRO A 45 7.07 -3.38 8.32
N LYS A 46 7.58 -3.09 9.52
CA LYS A 46 6.82 -3.20 10.78
C LYS A 46 6.02 -1.93 11.08
N GLU A 47 6.48 -0.81 10.55
CA GLU A 47 5.91 0.51 10.72
C GLU A 47 6.13 1.31 9.43
N ILE A 48 5.19 2.16 9.06
CA ILE A 48 5.30 3.13 7.97
C ILE A 48 4.74 4.47 8.44
N ALA A 49 5.49 5.55 8.21
CA ALA A 49 5.11 6.90 8.60
C ALA A 49 4.72 7.03 10.09
N GLY A 50 5.41 6.32 10.99
CA GLY A 50 5.08 6.33 12.42
C GLY A 50 3.90 5.45 12.84
N VAL A 51 3.33 4.67 11.91
CA VAL A 51 2.14 3.83 12.17
C VAL A 51 2.47 2.36 11.94
N GLU A 52 2.18 1.53 12.95
CA GLU A 52 2.44 0.09 12.91
C GLU A 52 1.64 -0.62 11.81
N VAL A 53 2.27 -1.61 11.18
CA VAL A 53 1.62 -2.56 10.27
C VAL A 53 0.94 -3.64 11.11
N VAL A 54 -0.37 -3.79 10.98
CA VAL A 54 -1.16 -4.75 11.78
C VAL A 54 -1.55 -6.00 11.01
N ALA A 55 -1.64 -5.92 9.68
CA ALA A 55 -1.89 -7.08 8.83
C ALA A 55 -1.23 -6.94 7.47
N ILE A 56 -0.85 -8.09 6.90
CA ILE A 56 -0.24 -8.20 5.57
C ILE A 56 -1.03 -9.23 4.77
N GLU A 57 -1.47 -8.86 3.58
CA GLU A 57 -2.17 -9.73 2.63
C GLU A 57 -1.27 -9.95 1.41
N ASP A 58 -0.86 -11.20 1.19
CA ASP A 58 -0.17 -11.62 -0.02
C ASP A 58 -1.11 -12.47 -0.87
N TYR A 59 -1.62 -11.83 -1.91
CA TYR A 59 -2.57 -12.45 -2.83
C TYR A 59 -1.88 -13.44 -3.77
N LEU A 60 -0.55 -13.46 -3.86
CA LEU A 60 0.16 -14.43 -4.69
C LEU A 60 0.07 -15.84 -4.07
N ILE A 61 0.16 -15.90 -2.74
CA ILE A 61 0.10 -17.14 -1.96
C ILE A 61 -1.25 -17.33 -1.25
N SER A 62 -2.22 -16.42 -1.48
CA SER A 62 -3.55 -16.47 -0.88
C SER A 62 -3.55 -16.44 0.66
N LYS A 63 -2.72 -15.59 1.26
CA LYS A 63 -2.50 -15.56 2.72
C LYS A 63 -2.62 -14.15 3.29
N ARG A 64 -3.37 -14.02 4.38
CA ARG A 64 -3.38 -12.87 5.27
C ARG A 64 -2.67 -13.23 6.56
N THR A 65 -1.74 -12.42 7.01
CA THR A 65 -1.04 -12.57 8.28
C THR A 65 -1.42 -11.43 9.22
N ILE A 66 -1.83 -11.75 10.44
CA ILE A 66 -1.97 -10.76 11.52
C ILE A 66 -0.59 -10.57 12.16
N VAL A 67 -0.02 -9.36 12.07
CA VAL A 67 1.40 -9.13 12.41
C VAL A 67 1.66 -9.36 13.90
N ALA A 68 0.73 -8.94 14.77
CA ALA A 68 0.91 -9.04 16.21
C ALA A 68 0.97 -10.50 16.72
N THR A 69 0.23 -11.41 16.09
CA THR A 69 0.11 -12.82 16.55
C THR A 69 0.83 -13.81 15.65
N GLY A 70 1.14 -13.43 14.40
CA GLY A 70 1.60 -14.34 13.36
C GLY A 70 0.50 -15.25 12.80
N GLU A 71 -0.75 -15.10 13.23
CA GLU A 71 -1.87 -15.91 12.75
C GLU A 71 -2.08 -15.73 11.25
N GLU A 72 -2.33 -16.84 10.55
CA GLU A 72 -2.53 -16.87 9.12
C GLU A 72 -3.97 -17.22 8.76
N GLN A 73 -4.51 -16.53 7.77
CA GLN A 73 -5.83 -16.76 7.23
C GLN A 73 -5.75 -16.92 5.71
N THR A 74 -6.54 -17.84 5.15
CA THR A 74 -6.62 -18.02 3.71
C THR A 74 -7.44 -16.90 3.06
N ILE A 75 -6.93 -16.35 1.96
CA ILE A 75 -7.64 -15.39 1.12
C ILE A 75 -8.34 -16.16 0.00
N ASP A 76 -9.68 -16.17 0.01
CA ASP A 76 -10.51 -16.80 -1.03
C ASP A 76 -10.78 -15.84 -2.21
N LEU A 77 -9.70 -15.43 -2.87
CA LEU A 77 -9.72 -14.59 -4.07
C LEU A 77 -8.72 -15.14 -5.10
N PRO A 78 -8.89 -14.83 -6.40
CA PRO A 78 -7.95 -15.23 -7.43
C PRO A 78 -6.53 -14.76 -7.10
N ARG A 79 -5.55 -15.65 -7.30
CA ARG A 79 -4.15 -15.33 -7.06
C ARG A 79 -3.67 -14.23 -8.00
N SER A 80 -2.91 -13.30 -7.45
CA SER A 80 -2.31 -12.19 -8.21
C SER A 80 -1.07 -11.70 -7.48
N ASN A 81 -0.10 -11.15 -8.22
CA ASN A 81 1.12 -10.61 -7.62
C ASN A 81 0.84 -9.25 -6.98
N VAL A 82 0.16 -9.27 -5.83
CA VAL A 82 -0.29 -8.09 -5.10
C VAL A 82 0.04 -8.30 -3.63
N LEU A 83 0.57 -7.25 -3.01
CA LEU A 83 0.74 -7.16 -1.56
C LEU A 83 -0.10 -6.01 -1.05
N LYS A 84 -0.79 -6.21 0.07
CA LYS A 84 -1.52 -5.16 0.77
C LYS A 84 -1.15 -5.15 2.25
N TYR A 85 -0.91 -3.97 2.78
CA TYR A 85 -0.53 -3.73 4.17
C TYR A 85 -1.61 -2.88 4.82
N HIS A 86 -2.06 -3.31 5.99
CA HIS A 86 -3.02 -2.58 6.81
C HIS A 86 -2.28 -1.99 8.01
N LEU A 87 -2.54 -0.73 8.31
CA LEU A 87 -1.90 0.03 9.39
C LEU A 87 -2.85 0.20 10.58
N ALA A 88 -2.29 0.38 11.77
CA ALA A 88 -3.04 0.46 13.03
C ALA A 88 -4.10 1.59 13.06
N ASN A 89 -3.87 2.69 12.34
CA ASN A 89 -4.82 3.80 12.23
C ASN A 89 -5.93 3.59 11.16
N GLY A 90 -6.01 2.39 10.58
CA GLY A 90 -6.97 2.05 9.53
C GLY A 90 -6.55 2.46 8.11
N SER A 91 -5.37 3.08 7.95
CA SER A 91 -4.78 3.31 6.64
C SER A 91 -4.27 2.01 6.03
N TRP A 92 -4.09 1.99 4.72
CA TRP A 92 -3.54 0.85 4.00
C TRP A 92 -2.76 1.30 2.78
N PHE A 93 -1.83 0.45 2.34
CA PHE A 93 -1.20 0.60 1.04
C PHE A 93 -1.07 -0.75 0.34
N CYS A 94 -1.02 -0.71 -0.98
CA CYS A 94 -0.96 -1.89 -1.82
C CYS A 94 0.03 -1.68 -2.96
N LEU A 95 0.85 -2.68 -3.27
CA LEU A 95 1.76 -2.65 -4.41
C LEU A 95 1.52 -3.83 -5.36
N ARG A 96 1.61 -3.56 -6.66
CA ARG A 96 1.46 -4.55 -7.73
C ARG A 96 2.25 -4.17 -8.98
N PRO A 97 2.74 -5.14 -9.77
CA PRO A 97 3.20 -4.88 -11.11
C PRO A 97 2.01 -4.62 -12.03
N SER A 98 2.26 -3.85 -13.09
CA SER A 98 1.40 -3.76 -14.26
C SER A 98 1.58 -5.03 -15.09
N GLY A 99 0.47 -5.59 -15.59
CA GLY A 99 0.51 -6.87 -16.32
C GLY A 99 1.07 -6.77 -17.74
N THR A 100 1.11 -5.56 -18.32
CA THR A 100 1.43 -5.34 -19.74
C THR A 100 2.58 -4.36 -19.97
N GLU A 101 3.04 -3.67 -18.92
CA GLU A 101 4.08 -2.64 -19.00
C GLU A 101 5.08 -2.81 -17.84
N PRO A 102 6.35 -2.43 -17.99
CA PRO A 102 7.32 -2.41 -16.88
C PRO A 102 7.03 -1.22 -15.95
N LYS A 103 5.88 -1.29 -15.27
CA LYS A 103 5.35 -0.28 -14.37
C LYS A 103 4.86 -0.93 -13.08
N ALA A 104 5.29 -0.44 -11.92
CA ALA A 104 4.71 -0.78 -10.62
C ALA A 104 3.66 0.27 -10.23
N LYS A 105 2.56 -0.17 -9.62
CA LYS A 105 1.50 0.71 -9.08
C LYS A 105 1.42 0.55 -7.58
N PHE A 106 1.34 1.68 -6.88
CA PHE A 106 1.22 1.78 -5.43
C PHE A 106 -0.05 2.54 -5.11
N TYR A 107 -0.99 1.88 -4.46
CA TYR A 107 -2.26 2.44 -4.05
C TYR A 107 -2.21 2.72 -2.56
N PHE A 108 -2.80 3.83 -2.15
CA PHE A 108 -2.84 4.25 -0.76
C PHE A 108 -4.27 4.62 -0.40
N GLY A 109 -4.68 4.32 0.82
CA GLY A 109 -5.92 4.76 1.40
C GLY A 109 -5.71 5.13 2.86
N VAL A 110 -6.19 6.30 3.26
CA VAL A 110 -6.10 6.79 4.64
C VAL A 110 -7.48 7.18 5.15
N ARG A 111 -7.61 7.24 6.47
CA ARG A 111 -8.80 7.74 7.16
C ARG A 111 -8.37 8.84 8.13
N GLY A 112 -8.74 10.08 7.83
CA GLY A 112 -8.57 11.23 8.71
C GLY A 112 -9.86 11.59 9.46
N THR A 113 -9.72 12.45 10.46
CA THR A 113 -10.80 13.13 11.22
C THR A 113 -11.21 14.46 10.59
N SER A 114 -10.43 14.96 9.63
CA SER A 114 -10.74 16.12 8.81
C SER A 114 -10.22 15.94 7.38
N LEU A 115 -10.69 16.80 6.46
CA LEU A 115 -10.16 16.84 5.11
C LEU A 115 -8.64 17.10 5.14
N GLN A 116 -8.21 18.15 5.84
CA GLN A 116 -6.80 18.53 5.96
C GLN A 116 -5.93 17.37 6.47
N GLU A 117 -6.35 16.72 7.56
CA GLU A 117 -5.61 15.59 8.10
C GLU A 117 -5.54 14.42 7.11
N SER A 118 -6.62 14.13 6.38
CA SER A 118 -6.58 13.09 5.35
C SER A 118 -5.60 13.41 4.20
N GLU A 119 -5.36 14.70 3.93
CA GLU A 119 -4.35 15.15 2.97
C GLU A 119 -2.93 14.91 3.48
N GLU A 120 -2.68 15.26 4.73
CA GLU A 120 -1.39 15.11 5.39
C GLU A 120 -1.03 13.63 5.56
N LEU A 121 -1.99 12.80 5.99
CA LEU A 121 -1.81 11.36 6.17
C LEU A 121 -1.48 10.65 4.85
N VAL A 122 -2.20 10.96 3.76
CA VAL A 122 -1.93 10.29 2.47
C VAL A 122 -0.56 10.69 1.93
N ALA A 123 -0.17 11.97 2.07
CA ALA A 123 1.13 12.45 1.64
C ALA A 123 2.28 11.81 2.45
N ALA A 124 2.13 11.72 3.78
CA ALA A 124 3.11 11.07 4.64
C ALA A 124 3.28 9.58 4.32
N LEU A 125 2.16 8.87 4.13
CA LEU A 125 2.15 7.45 3.78
C LEU A 125 2.82 7.19 2.42
N GLU A 126 2.45 7.98 1.40
CA GLU A 126 3.07 7.91 0.08
C GLU A 126 4.58 8.11 0.15
N ASN A 127 5.02 9.20 0.79
CA ASN A 127 6.44 9.55 0.85
C ASN A 127 7.25 8.46 1.57
N ALA A 128 6.73 7.93 2.67
CA ALA A 128 7.40 6.87 3.42
C ALA A 128 7.54 5.57 2.61
N VAL A 129 6.47 5.11 1.95
CA VAL A 129 6.53 3.91 1.12
C VAL A 129 7.43 4.10 -0.10
N MET A 130 7.32 5.25 -0.78
CA MET A 130 8.13 5.53 -1.97
C MET A 130 9.61 5.71 -1.63
N ALA A 131 9.95 6.18 -0.42
CA ALA A 131 11.33 6.23 0.04
C ALA A 131 11.96 4.83 0.13
N ILE A 132 11.23 3.84 0.67
CA ILE A 132 11.68 2.44 0.72
C ILE A 132 11.84 1.89 -0.70
N VAL A 133 10.87 2.15 -1.58
CA VAL A 133 10.94 1.73 -2.99
C VAL A 133 12.18 2.29 -3.68
N HIS A 134 12.48 3.58 -3.50
CA HIS A 134 13.66 4.21 -4.08
C HIS A 134 14.96 3.67 -3.50
N GLN A 135 14.99 3.26 -2.22
CA GLN A 135 16.14 2.57 -1.65
C GLN A 135 16.37 1.22 -2.31
N ILE A 136 15.32 0.43 -2.58
CA ILE A 136 15.45 -0.89 -3.22
C ILE A 136 15.94 -0.76 -4.67
N VAL A 137 15.51 0.26 -5.40
CA VAL A 137 15.83 0.42 -6.83
C VAL A 137 17.20 1.08 -7.08
N ASN A 138 17.69 1.89 -6.13
CA ASN A 138 18.96 2.61 -6.24
C ASN A 138 20.15 1.89 -5.58
N VAL A 139 19.96 0.62 -5.16
CA VAL A 139 21.01 -0.29 -4.67
C VAL A 139 21.46 -1.18 -5.83
#